data_AF-A0A1B9F892-F1
#
_entry.id   AF-A0A1B9F892-F1
#
_cell.length_a   1.000
_cell.length_b   1.000
_cell.length_c   1.000
_cell.angle_alpha   90.00
_cell.angle_beta   90.00
_cell.angle_gamma   90.00
#
_symmetry.space_group_name_H-M   'P 1'
#
loop_
_entity.id
_entity.type
_entity.pdbx_description
1 polymer ?
#
loop_
_entity_poly.entity_id
_entity_poly.type
_entity_poly.pdbx_seq_one_letter_code
_entity_poly.pdbx_strand_id
1 'polypeptide(L)'
;MGKKTECRVCKLRERCLRYPDRTEARQVHFFYGKENSAGSTFIEKMKRKIDSSLGRLIYSRRIGTGELVFAHICSVLGLNRFTLRGKRKVNTQWLLYCIVHNIVKIHRFAPGFT
;
A
#
# COMPACT_ATOMS: atom_id res chain seq x y z
N MET A 1 -9.82 -1.74 19.45
CA MET A 1 -9.85 -2.27 20.82
C MET A 1 -9.97 -3.78 20.76
N GLY A 2 -9.26 -4.53 21.61
CA GLY A 2 -9.38 -5.99 21.62
C GLY A 2 -10.70 -6.44 22.26
N LYS A 3 -11.37 -7.44 21.69
CA LYS A 3 -12.57 -8.05 22.30
C LYS A 3 -12.18 -8.80 23.58
N LYS A 4 -13.01 -8.70 24.63
CA LYS A 4 -12.74 -9.34 25.93
C LYS A 4 -12.62 -10.86 25.81
N THR A 5 -13.51 -11.47 25.04
CA THR A 5 -13.55 -12.92 24.81
C THR A 5 -12.24 -13.44 24.19
N GLU A 6 -11.70 -12.73 23.20
CA GLU A 6 -10.47 -13.12 22.51
C GLU A 6 -9.22 -12.81 23.35
N CYS A 7 -9.23 -11.73 24.14
CA CYS A 7 -8.07 -11.32 24.92
C CYS A 7 -7.85 -12.16 26.18
N ARG A 8 -8.91 -12.76 26.75
CA ARG A 8 -8.82 -13.62 27.95
C ARG A 8 -8.17 -14.98 27.64
N VAL A 9 -8.43 -15.54 26.47
CA VAL A 9 -7.89 -16.85 26.03
C VAL A 9 -6.57 -16.73 25.25
N CYS A 10 -6.05 -15.51 25.08
CA CYS A 10 -4.85 -15.26 24.29
C CYS A 10 -3.58 -15.76 25.02
N LYS A 11 -2.83 -16.67 24.40
CA LYS A 11 -1.57 -17.21 24.92
C LYS A 11 -0.47 -16.17 25.15
N LEU A 12 -0.60 -14.99 24.54
CA LEU A 12 0.37 -13.88 24.65
C LEU A 12 -0.06 -12.82 25.68
N ARG A 13 -1.12 -13.07 26.45
CA ARG A 13 -1.73 -12.08 27.36
C ARG A 13 -0.73 -11.49 28.35
N GLU A 14 0.08 -12.32 29.00
CA GLU A 14 1.09 -11.88 29.98
C GLU A 14 2.16 -10.98 29.37
N ARG A 15 2.52 -11.21 28.10
CA ARG A 15 3.49 -10.35 27.38
C ARG A 15 2.85 -9.09 26.81
N CYS A 16 1.54 -9.12 26.56
CA CYS A 16 0.81 -8.07 25.88
C CYS A 16 0.26 -6.99 26.84
N LEU A 17 -0.14 -7.37 28.06
CA LEU A 17 -0.69 -6.48 29.06
C LEU A 17 0.36 -6.15 30.11
N ARG A 18 0.48 -4.86 30.46
CA ARG A 18 1.37 -4.43 31.54
C ARG A 18 0.91 -4.93 32.91
N TYR A 19 -0.40 -5.14 33.10
CA TYR A 19 -1.02 -5.64 34.34
C TYR A 19 -2.16 -6.63 34.02
N PRO A 20 -1.85 -7.92 33.78
CA PRO A 20 -2.82 -8.92 33.34
C PRO A 20 -3.99 -9.16 34.32
N ASP A 21 -3.76 -8.94 35.61
CA ASP A 21 -4.68 -9.25 36.71
C ASP A 21 -5.86 -8.28 36.80
N ARG A 22 -5.62 -7.02 36.40
CA ARG A 22 -6.63 -5.94 36.46
C ARG A 22 -7.13 -5.51 35.09
N THR A 23 -6.34 -5.70 34.03
CA THR A 23 -6.71 -5.24 32.68
C THR A 23 -7.41 -6.36 31.92
N GLU A 24 -8.74 -6.32 31.82
CA GLU A 24 -9.51 -7.39 31.16
C GLU A 24 -9.15 -7.61 29.69
N ALA A 25 -8.92 -6.53 28.95
CA ALA A 25 -8.59 -6.57 27.54
C ALA A 25 -7.64 -5.44 27.15
N ARG A 26 -6.82 -5.67 26.10
CA ARG A 26 -5.93 -4.65 25.58
C ARG A 26 -6.73 -3.46 25.03
N GLN A 27 -6.58 -2.33 25.69
CA GLN A 27 -7.04 -1.05 25.19
C GLN A 27 -5.89 -0.40 24.40
N VAL A 28 -6.20 0.07 23.20
CA VAL A 28 -5.29 0.86 22.38
C VAL A 28 -6.03 2.15 22.07
N HIS A 29 -5.42 3.27 22.47
CA HIS A 29 -5.89 4.59 22.09
C HIS A 29 -5.14 5.01 20.84
N PHE A 30 -5.88 5.23 19.77
CA PHE A 30 -5.34 5.91 18.60
C PHE A 30 -5.48 7.41 18.86
N PHE A 31 -4.36 8.05 19.18
CA PHE A 31 -4.30 9.52 19.19
C PHE A 31 -4.26 9.97 17.74
N TYR A 32 -5.43 10.20 17.15
CA TYR A 32 -5.50 11.05 15.98
C TYR A 32 -5.15 12.45 16.50
N GLY A 33 -3.97 12.95 16.11
CA GLY A 33 -3.49 14.26 16.54
C GLY A 33 -4.57 15.32 16.29
N LYS A 34 -4.65 16.32 17.17
CA LYS A 34 -5.59 17.44 17.05
C LYS A 34 -5.53 17.97 15.62
N GLU A 35 -6.62 17.85 14.88
CA GLU A 35 -6.72 18.31 13.50
C GLU A 35 -6.73 19.84 13.51
N ASN A 36 -5.55 20.45 13.70
CA ASN A 36 -5.36 21.89 13.54
C ASN A 36 -5.33 22.20 12.04
N SER A 37 -6.45 22.00 11.35
CA SER A 37 -6.64 22.55 10.02
C SER A 37 -8.12 22.53 9.67
N ALA A 38 -8.67 23.73 9.54
CA ALA A 38 -10.01 24.05 9.05
C ALA A 38 -10.23 23.67 7.57
N GLY A 39 -9.70 22.53 7.12
CA GLY A 39 -9.79 22.08 5.74
C GLY A 39 -9.59 20.58 5.63
N SER A 40 -10.36 19.96 4.73
CA SER A 40 -10.31 18.51 4.47
C SER A 40 -8.88 18.03 4.22
N THR A 41 -8.48 16.91 4.81
CA THR A 41 -7.16 16.30 4.59
C THR A 41 -6.94 15.97 3.11
N PHE A 42 -5.69 15.87 2.65
CA PHE A 42 -5.38 15.42 1.28
C PHE A 42 -6.04 14.07 0.95
N ILE A 43 -6.17 13.19 1.94
CA ILE A 43 -6.87 11.91 1.82
C ILE A 43 -8.36 12.13 1.52
N GLU A 44 -9.06 12.98 2.27
CA GLU A 44 -10.47 13.30 2.03
C GLU A 44 -10.68 14.00 0.68
N LYS A 45 -9.75 14.87 0.27
CA LYS A 45 -9.79 15.48 -1.07
C LYS A 45 -9.70 14.41 -2.17
N MET A 46 -8.79 13.44 -2.01
CA MET A 46 -8.66 12.33 -2.96
C MET A 46 -9.86 11.39 -2.95
N LYS A 47 -10.44 11.10 -1.78
CA LYS A 47 -11.68 10.33 -1.67
C LYS A 47 -12.81 11.00 -2.45
N ARG A 48 -13.08 12.28 -2.17
CA ARG A 48 -14.10 13.07 -2.90
C ARG A 48 -13.85 13.10 -4.41
N LYS A 49 -12.59 13.23 -4.83
CA LYS A 49 -12.22 13.17 -6.26
C LYS A 49 -12.59 11.82 -6.88
N ILE A 50 -12.23 10.72 -6.21
CA ILE A 50 -12.49 9.35 -6.71
C ILE A 50 -13.99 9.02 -6.68
N ASP A 51 -14.73 9.49 -5.68
CA ASP A 51 -16.15 9.16 -5.50
C ASP A 51 -17.09 9.82 -6.53
N SER A 52 -16.65 10.87 -7.21
CA SER A 52 -17.38 11.43 -8.35
C SER A 52 -17.53 10.41 -9.49
N SER A 53 -18.61 10.50 -10.28
CA SER A 53 -18.86 9.59 -11.41
C SER A 53 -17.70 9.58 -12.41
N LEU A 54 -17.21 10.76 -12.79
CA LEU A 54 -16.03 10.93 -13.63
C LEU A 54 -14.76 10.37 -12.96
N GLY A 55 -14.59 10.63 -11.66
CA GLY A 55 -13.48 10.11 -10.86
C GLY A 55 -13.42 8.59 -10.85
N ARG A 56 -14.55 7.92 -10.64
CA ARG A 56 -14.65 6.46 -10.67
C ARG A 56 -14.29 5.90 -12.05
N LEU A 57 -14.78 6.53 -13.12
CA LEU A 57 -14.48 6.11 -14.50
C LEU A 57 -12.99 6.25 -14.83
N ILE A 58 -12.34 7.32 -14.38
CA ILE A 58 -10.89 7.51 -14.59
C ILE A 58 -10.10 6.53 -13.71
N TYR A 59 -10.48 6.39 -12.45
CA TYR A 59 -9.76 5.56 -11.48
C TYR A 59 -9.85 4.06 -11.82
N SER A 60 -10.98 3.59 -12.37
CA SER A 60 -11.14 2.19 -12.78
C SER A 60 -10.14 1.78 -13.88
N ARG A 61 -9.70 2.71 -14.73
CA ARG A 61 -8.66 2.45 -15.74
C ARG A 61 -7.29 2.14 -15.15
N ARG A 62 -7.05 2.46 -13.87
CA ARG A 62 -5.77 2.22 -13.19
C ARG A 62 -5.46 0.73 -13.09
N ILE A 63 -6.49 -0.11 -12.95
CA ILE A 63 -6.35 -1.57 -12.89
C ILE A 63 -5.62 -2.08 -14.14
N GLY A 64 -6.09 -1.67 -15.33
CA GLY A 64 -5.53 -2.12 -16.60
C GLY A 64 -4.27 -1.39 -17.06
N THR A 65 -3.92 -0.25 -16.45
CA THR A 65 -2.77 0.56 -16.89
C THR A 65 -1.65 0.54 -15.86
N GLY A 66 -1.89 1.08 -14.66
CA GLY A 66 -0.88 1.18 -13.62
C GLY A 66 -0.63 -0.14 -12.89
N GLU A 67 -1.69 -0.81 -12.44
CA GLU A 67 -1.56 -1.97 -11.55
C GLU A 67 -0.89 -3.16 -12.23
N LEU A 68 -1.16 -3.39 -13.52
CA LEU A 68 -0.48 -4.42 -14.30
C LEU A 68 1.04 -4.18 -14.42
N VAL A 69 1.47 -2.92 -14.55
CA VAL A 69 2.91 -2.58 -14.62
C VAL A 69 3.60 -2.91 -13.30
N PHE A 70 3.01 -2.49 -12.18
CA PHE A 70 3.53 -2.81 -10.85
C PHE A 70 3.48 -4.31 -10.56
N ALA A 71 2.40 -4.99 -10.91
CA ALA A 71 2.27 -6.44 -10.72
C ALA A 71 3.37 -7.20 -11.48
N HIS A 72 3.65 -6.81 -12.74
CA HIS A 72 4.73 -7.40 -13.53
C HIS A 72 6.11 -7.12 -12.89
N ILE A 73 6.40 -5.89 -12.51
CA ILE A 73 7.69 -5.52 -11.92
C ILE A 73 7.92 -6.22 -10.57
N CYS A 74 6.92 -6.25 -9.69
CA CYS A 74 7.05 -6.83 -8.35
C CYS A 74 7.04 -8.36 -8.37
N SER A 75 6.07 -8.95 -9.09
CA SER A 75 5.80 -10.40 -9.01
C SER A 75 6.57 -11.22 -10.04
N VAL A 76 6.86 -10.66 -11.22
CA VAL A 76 7.54 -11.39 -12.31
C VAL A 76 9.01 -10.99 -12.41
N LEU A 77 9.32 -9.68 -12.37
CA LEU A 77 10.70 -9.21 -12.39
C LEU A 77 11.36 -9.22 -10.98
N GLY A 78 10.57 -9.37 -9.92
CA GLY A 78 11.07 -9.59 -8.56
C GLY A 78 11.48 -8.34 -7.77
N LEU A 79 11.18 -7.12 -8.23
CA LEU A 79 11.52 -5.89 -7.50
C LEU A 79 10.47 -5.55 -6.44
N ASN A 80 10.43 -6.33 -5.35
CA ASN A 80 9.51 -6.08 -4.23
C ASN A 80 10.01 -5.01 -3.25
N ARG A 81 11.31 -4.69 -3.30
CA ARG A 81 11.95 -3.65 -2.47
C ARG A 81 13.12 -3.05 -3.21
N PHE A 82 13.36 -1.76 -3.00
CA PHE A 82 14.59 -1.13 -3.50
C PHE A 82 15.80 -1.66 -2.74
N THR A 83 16.84 -2.02 -3.47
CA THR A 83 18.08 -2.56 -2.90
C THR A 83 19.14 -1.48 -2.71
N LEU A 84 18.96 -0.32 -3.33
CA LEU A 84 19.89 0.81 -3.25
C LEU A 84 19.39 1.89 -2.28
N ARG A 85 20.33 2.66 -1.73
CA ARG A 85 20.04 3.82 -0.86
C ARG A 85 20.32 5.12 -1.60
N GLY A 86 19.41 6.08 -1.45
CA GLY A 86 19.52 7.43 -2.02
C GLY A 86 18.70 7.60 -3.30
N LYS A 87 18.04 8.76 -3.42
CA LYS A 87 17.06 9.05 -4.48
C LYS A 87 17.58 8.78 -5.89
N ARG A 88 18.81 9.23 -6.19
CA ARG A 88 19.42 9.05 -7.52
C ARG A 88 19.59 7.57 -7.88
N LYS A 89 20.14 6.77 -6.96
CA LYS A 89 20.38 5.33 -7.18
C LYS A 89 19.07 4.55 -7.29
N VAL A 90 18.12 4.81 -6.39
CA VAL A 90 16.77 4.20 -6.43
C VAL A 90 16.06 4.56 -7.73
N ASN A 91 16.17 5.80 -8.21
CA ASN A 91 15.58 6.21 -9.48
C ASN A 91 16.19 5.48 -10.67
N THR A 92 17.53 5.34 -10.70
CA THR A 92 18.20 4.54 -11.73
C THR A 92 17.73 3.08 -11.71
N GLN A 93 17.64 2.46 -10.52
CA GLN A 93 17.11 1.10 -10.37
C GLN A 93 15.67 1.01 -10.90
N TRP A 94 14.80 1.95 -10.52
CA TRP A 94 13.41 1.96 -10.97
C TRP A 94 13.29 2.08 -12.49
N LEU A 95 14.03 3.02 -13.10
CA LEU A 95 14.03 3.21 -14.56
C LEU A 95 14.54 1.98 -15.31
N LEU A 96 15.57 1.30 -14.78
CA LEU A 96 16.07 0.06 -15.37
C LEU A 96 14.99 -1.02 -15.41
N TYR A 97 14.25 -1.21 -14.31
CA TYR A 97 13.14 -2.16 -14.28
C TYR A 97 11.99 -1.77 -15.21
N CYS A 98 11.70 -0.47 -15.36
CA CYS A 98 10.73 0.00 -16.34
C CYS A 98 11.16 -0.31 -17.78
N ILE A 99 12.46 -0.15 -18.11
CA ILE A 99 13.01 -0.51 -19.43
C ILE A 99 12.83 -2.01 -19.68
N VAL A 100 13.22 -2.85 -18.73
CA VAL A 100 13.06 -4.31 -18.83
C VAL A 100 11.59 -4.70 -19.01
N HIS A 101 10.69 -4.11 -18.22
CA HIS A 101 9.25 -4.30 -18.37
C HIS A 101 8.79 -4.00 -19.81
N ASN A 102 9.17 -2.84 -20.35
CA ASN A 102 8.76 -2.41 -21.68
C ASN A 102 9.31 -3.32 -22.78
N ILE A 103 10.58 -3.71 -22.71
CA ILE A 103 11.21 -4.62 -23.68
C ILE A 103 10.52 -5.97 -23.67
N VAL A 104 10.25 -6.55 -22.49
CA VAL A 104 9.53 -7.83 -22.38
C VAL A 104 8.13 -7.74 -22.98
N LYS A 105 7.43 -6.61 -22.80
CA LYS A 105 6.12 -6.39 -23.41
C LYS A 105 6.20 -6.27 -24.92
N ILE A 106 7.18 -5.55 -25.46
CA ILE A 106 7.41 -5.47 -26.91
C ILE A 106 7.70 -6.86 -27.46
N HIS A 107 8.69 -7.57 -26.91
CA HIS A 107 9.07 -8.91 -27.37
C HIS A 107 7.89 -9.90 -27.40
N ARG A 108 6.99 -9.86 -26.41
CA ARG A 108 5.89 -10.82 -26.32
C ARG A 108 4.65 -10.46 -27.14
N PHE A 109 4.43 -9.18 -27.43
CA PHE A 109 3.16 -8.70 -27.97
C PHE A 109 3.29 -7.80 -29.20
N ALA A 110 4.50 -7.43 -29.61
CA ALA A 110 4.69 -6.62 -30.81
C ALA A 110 4.47 -7.47 -32.08
N PRO A 111 3.61 -7.04 -33.00
CA PRO A 111 3.39 -7.74 -34.26
C PRO A 111 4.69 -7.73 -35.09
N GLY A 112 5.08 -8.88 -35.62
CA GLY A 112 6.30 -9.06 -36.44
C GLY A 112 7.51 -9.68 -35.71
N PHE A 113 7.39 -10.02 -34.41
CA PHE A 113 8.43 -10.74 -33.64
C PHE A 113 7.99 -12.16 -33.20
N THR A 114 6.86 -12.65 -33.71
CA THR A 114 6.32 -14.02 -33.54
C THR A 114 6.10 -14.63 -34.90
#